data_AF-A0A326S7K7-F1
#
_entry.id   AF-A0A326S7K7-F1
#
_cell.length_a   1.000
_cell.length_b   1.000
_cell.length_c   1.000
_cell.angle_alpha   90.00
_cell.angle_beta   90.00
_cell.angle_gamma   90.00
#
_symmetry.space_group_name_H-M   'P 1'
#
loop_
_entity.id
_entity.type
_entity.pdbx_description
1 polymer ?
#
loop_
_entity_poly.entity_id
_entity_poly.type
_entity_poly.pdbx_seq_one_letter_code
_entity_poly.pdbx_strand_id
1 'polypeptide(L)'
;MGGACLLFFLTVKNTLQKKLILQRELFAQLGNAHPALGLKSGELADPDKIMDSWKTAPEKKSVPQKSLDLIRELKVNRHQYNALIKKAPYNWVAAIGGFHAI
;
A
#
# COMPACT_ATOMS: atom_id res chain seq x y z
N MET A 1 18.42 26.44 -13.55
CA MET A 1 18.50 25.00 -13.22
C MET A 1 17.70 24.58 -11.98
N GLY A 2 17.32 25.48 -11.05
CA GLY A 2 16.66 25.07 -9.78
C GLY A 2 15.17 24.68 -9.88
N GLY A 3 14.38 25.32 -10.76
CA GLY A 3 12.93 25.11 -10.81
C GLY A 3 12.50 23.72 -11.28
N ALA A 4 13.16 23.16 -12.29
CA ALA A 4 12.83 21.84 -12.82
C ALA A 4 13.09 20.71 -11.80
N CYS A 5 14.20 20.79 -11.05
CA CYS A 5 14.51 19.83 -9.99
C CYS A 5 13.51 19.90 -8.84
N LEU A 6 13.05 21.10 -8.48
CA LEU A 6 12.05 21.30 -7.43
C LEU A 6 10.67 20.77 -7.85
N LEU A 7 10.25 21.03 -9.09
CA LEU A 7 9.03 20.45 -9.66
C LEU A 7 9.11 18.92 -9.68
N PHE A 8 10.23 18.35 -10.14
CA PHE A 8 10.44 16.91 -10.12
C PHE A 8 10.33 16.33 -8.70
N PHE A 9 10.99 16.94 -7.72
CA PHE A 9 10.91 16.51 -6.31
C PHE A 9 9.47 16.51 -5.79
N LEU A 10 8.73 17.60 -6.02
CA LEU A 10 7.33 17.72 -5.58
C LEU A 10 6.43 16.70 -6.27
N THR A 11 6.63 16.45 -7.57
CA THR A 11 5.88 15.44 -8.32
C THR A 11 6.11 14.05 -7.72
N VAL A 12 7.37 13.65 -7.52
CA VAL A 12 7.69 12.33 -6.98
C VAL A 12 7.18 12.18 -5.54
N LYS A 13 7.38 13.20 -4.69
CA LYS A 13 6.84 13.21 -3.33
C LYS A 13 5.33 13.01 -3.33
N ASN A 14 4.60 13.75 -4.16
CA ASN A 14 3.15 13.63 -4.26
C ASN A 14 2.73 12.25 -4.78
N THR A 15 3.44 11.68 -5.76
CA THR A 15 3.18 10.31 -6.25
C THR A 15 3.37 9.26 -5.15
N LEU A 16 4.45 9.35 -4.37
CA LEU A 16 4.72 8.43 -3.25
C LEU A 16 3.67 8.57 -2.13
N GLN A 17 3.29 9.81 -1.78
CA GLN A 17 2.22 10.06 -0.82
C GLN A 17 0.88 9.49 -1.27
N LYS A 18 0.51 9.69 -2.54
CA LYS A 18 -0.72 9.13 -3.10
C LYS A 18 -0.75 7.60 -3.02
N LYS A 19 0.37 6.94 -3.29
CA LYS A 19 0.46 5.47 -3.18
C LYS A 19 0.32 4.97 -1.74
N LEU A 20 0.88 5.70 -0.76
CA LEU A 20 0.69 5.42 0.66
C LEU A 20 -0.77 5.60 1.10
N ILE A 21 -1.40 6.68 0.66
CA ILE A 21 -2.82 6.96 0.95
C ILE A 21 -3.69 5.86 0.35
N LEU A 22 -3.47 5.50 -0.92
CA LEU A 22 -4.19 4.42 -1.58
C LEU A 22 -4.06 3.09 -0.81
N GLN A 23 -2.85 2.78 -0.31
CA GLN A 23 -2.65 1.57 0.48
C GLN A 23 -3.44 1.59 1.79
N ARG A 24 -3.52 2.74 2.46
CA ARG A 24 -4.34 2.91 3.67
C ARG A 24 -5.84 2.83 3.36
N GLU A 25 -6.28 3.42 2.26
CA GLU A 25 -7.69 3.39 1.84
C GLU A 25 -8.13 1.97 1.50
N LEU A 26 -7.34 1.22 0.71
CA LEU A 26 -7.60 -0.18 0.40
C LEU A 26 -7.65 -1.04 1.66
N PHE A 27 -6.74 -0.78 2.61
CA PHE A 27 -6.73 -1.47 3.90
C PHE A 27 -7.98 -1.15 4.74
N ALA A 28 -8.40 0.12 4.77
CA ALA A 28 -9.63 0.54 5.45
C ALA A 28 -10.88 -0.08 4.79
N GLN A 29 -10.94 -0.16 3.46
CA GLN A 29 -12.02 -0.82 2.73
C GLN A 29 -12.08 -2.32 3.06
N LEU A 30 -10.93 -3.00 3.16
CA LEU A 30 -10.86 -4.39 3.61
C LEU A 30 -11.29 -4.56 5.07
N GLY A 31 -10.86 -3.67 5.96
CA GLY A 31 -11.28 -3.68 7.37
C GLY A 31 -12.79 -3.44 7.54
N ASN A 32 -13.38 -2.52 6.77
CA ASN A 32 -14.82 -2.26 6.77
C ASN A 32 -15.63 -3.43 6.20
N ALA A 33 -15.13 -4.07 5.13
CA ALA A 33 -15.78 -5.25 4.55
C ALA A 33 -15.76 -6.44 5.52
N HIS A 34 -14.73 -6.54 6.36
CA HIS A 34 -14.54 -7.67 7.27
C HIS A 34 -13.99 -7.23 8.64
N PRO A 35 -14.87 -6.75 9.55
CA PRO A 35 -14.48 -6.34 10.90
C PRO A 35 -13.96 -7.52 11.75
N ALA A 36 -14.23 -8.77 11.34
CA ALA A 36 -13.83 -10.00 12.03
C ALA A 36 -12.31 -10.25 12.09
N LEU A 37 -11.52 -9.54 11.27
CA LEU A 37 -10.06 -9.75 11.21
C LEU A 37 -9.29 -8.93 12.23
N GLY A 38 -9.97 -8.05 12.99
CA GLY A 38 -9.31 -7.23 13.99
C GLY A 38 -8.15 -6.42 13.42
N LEU A 39 -8.21 -6.03 12.14
CA LEU A 39 -7.22 -5.19 11.49
C LEU A 39 -7.25 -3.82 12.16
N LYS A 40 -6.40 -3.64 13.17
CA LYS A 40 -6.24 -2.36 13.85
C LYS A 40 -5.80 -1.34 12.82
N SER A 41 -6.70 -0.40 12.55
CA SER A 41 -6.49 0.76 11.71
C SER A 41 -5.18 1.46 12.15
N GLY A 42 -4.11 1.28 11.38
CA GLY A 42 -2.78 1.82 11.72
C GLY A 42 -1.60 0.92 11.39
N GLU A 43 -1.78 -0.41 11.40
CA GLU A 43 -0.72 -1.34 11.00
C GLU A 43 -0.83 -1.61 9.49
N LEU A 44 0.18 -1.18 8.73
CA LEU A 44 0.39 -1.61 7.33
C LEU A 44 0.78 -3.09 7.33
N ALA A 45 -0.18 -3.96 7.63
CA ALA A 45 0.04 -5.39 7.65
C ALA A 45 0.28 -5.89 6.22
N ASP A 46 1.25 -6.78 6.10
CA ASP A 46 1.63 -7.41 4.84
C ASP A 46 0.40 -8.09 4.20
N PRO A 47 0.03 -7.77 2.95
CA PRO A 47 -1.12 -8.38 2.28
C PRO A 47 -1.03 -9.91 2.20
N ASP A 48 0.17 -10.49 2.25
CA ASP A 48 0.34 -11.94 2.33
C ASP A 48 -0.05 -12.49 3.70
N LYS A 49 0.30 -11.80 4.78
CA LYS A 49 -0.14 -12.17 6.15
C LYS A 49 -1.64 -12.04 6.33
N ILE A 50 -2.27 -11.06 5.68
CA ILE A 50 -3.72 -10.94 5.61
C ILE A 50 -4.29 -12.17 4.87
N MET A 51 -3.76 -12.52 3.69
CA MET A 51 -4.25 -13.69 2.97
C MET A 51 -4.11 -15.00 3.78
N ASP A 52 -3.02 -15.16 4.53
CA ASP A 52 -2.76 -16.37 5.31
C ASP A 52 -3.63 -16.47 6.57
N SER A 53 -3.89 -15.36 7.27
CA SER A 53 -4.84 -15.33 8.40
C SER A 53 -6.28 -15.62 7.95
N TRP A 54 -6.61 -15.24 6.72
CA TRP A 54 -7.90 -15.56 6.10
C TRP A 54 -8.05 -17.02 5.68
N LYS A 55 -6.98 -17.66 5.19
CA LYS A 55 -7.00 -19.08 4.84
C LYS A 55 -7.09 -20.00 6.07
N THR A 56 -6.58 -19.55 7.21
CA THR A 56 -6.58 -20.29 8.48
C THR A 56 -7.82 -20.03 9.33
N ALA A 57 -8.60 -18.99 9.04
CA ALA A 57 -9.88 -18.73 9.71
C ALA A 57 -10.89 -19.85 9.39
N PRO A 58 -11.54 -20.46 10.40
CA PRO A 58 -12.40 -21.64 10.25
C PRO A 58 -13.74 -21.36 9.55
N GLU A 59 -14.11 -20.09 9.36
CA GLU A 59 -15.31 -19.75 8.61
C GLU A 59 -15.02 -19.67 7.10
N LYS A 60 -15.19 -20.82 6.42
CA LYS A 60 -15.42 -20.91 4.97
C LYS A 60 -16.71 -20.17 4.55
N LYS A 61 -16.83 -18.88 4.83
CA LYS A 61 -17.77 -18.02 4.10
C LYS A 61 -17.01 -17.54 2.88
N SER A 62 -17.48 -18.00 1.72
CA SER A 62 -17.02 -17.60 0.38
C SER A 62 -16.46 -16.18 0.39
N VAL A 63 -15.14 -16.05 0.22
CA VAL A 63 -14.49 -14.74 0.18
C VAL A 63 -15.19 -13.93 -0.91
N PRO A 64 -15.80 -12.78 -0.59
CA PRO A 64 -16.44 -11.96 -1.60
C PRO A 64 -15.39 -11.61 -2.66
N GLN A 65 -15.72 -11.77 -3.94
CA GLN A 65 -14.80 -11.48 -5.05
C GLN A 65 -14.17 -10.08 -4.90
N LYS A 66 -14.97 -9.12 -4.42
CA LYS A 66 -14.52 -7.75 -4.10
C LYS A 66 -13.36 -7.70 -3.10
N SER A 67 -13.34 -8.56 -2.09
CA SER A 67 -12.25 -8.60 -1.09
C SER A 67 -10.97 -9.19 -1.69
N LEU A 68 -11.08 -10.17 -2.58
CA LEU A 68 -9.93 -10.70 -3.32
C LEU A 68 -9.31 -9.65 -4.26
N ASP A 69 -10.17 -8.88 -4.94
CA ASP A 69 -9.74 -7.80 -5.83
C ASP A 69 -9.01 -6.69 -5.04
N LEU A 70 -9.54 -6.29 -3.87
CA LEU A 70 -8.88 -5.34 -2.97
C LEU A 70 -7.50 -5.84 -2.48
N ILE A 71 -7.37 -7.12 -2.14
CA ILE A 71 -6.05 -7.69 -1.75
C ILE A 71 -5.08 -7.71 -2.94
N ARG A 72 -5.57 -8.01 -4.15
CA ARG A 72 -4.75 -7.96 -5.37
C ARG A 72 -4.27 -6.54 -5.64
N GLU A 73 -5.14 -5.53 -5.50
CA GLU A 73 -4.78 -4.12 -5.64
C GLU A 73 -3.75 -3.68 -4.59
N LEU A 74 -3.90 -4.12 -3.33
CA LEU A 74 -2.89 -3.88 -2.28
C LEU A 74 -1.52 -4.43 -2.68
N LYS A 75 -1.47 -5.68 -3.17
CA LYS A 75 -0.22 -6.32 -3.60
C LYS A 75 0.44 -5.57 -4.76
N VAL A 76 -0.35 -5.21 -5.78
CA VAL A 76 0.15 -4.46 -6.94
C VAL A 76 0.67 -3.09 -6.51
N ASN A 77 -0.08 -2.37 -5.67
CA ASN A 77 0.33 -1.05 -5.21
C ASN A 77 1.63 -1.11 -4.40
N ARG A 78 1.75 -2.08 -3.48
CA ARG A 78 2.97 -2.32 -2.69
C ARG A 78 4.17 -2.61 -3.60
N HIS A 79 4.02 -3.51 -4.58
CA HIS A 79 5.09 -3.83 -5.53
C HIS A 79 5.54 -2.61 -6.33
N GLN A 80 4.59 -1.85 -6.89
CA GLN A 80 4.89 -0.63 -7.63
C GLN A 80 5.57 0.44 -6.77
N TYR A 81 5.11 0.63 -5.53
CA TYR A 81 5.68 1.59 -4.59
C TYR A 81 7.11 1.23 -4.20
N ASN A 82 7.37 -0.05 -3.86
CA ASN A 82 8.71 -0.52 -3.52
C ASN A 82 9.67 -0.45 -4.71
N ALA A 83 9.19 -0.71 -5.93
CA ALA A 83 9.97 -0.54 -7.15
C ALA A 83 10.34 0.94 -7.38
N LEU A 84 9.41 1.88 -7.13
CA LEU A 84 9.67 3.31 -7.25
C LEU A 84 10.72 3.79 -6.24
N ILE A 85 10.65 3.37 -4.98
CA ILE A 85 11.63 3.78 -3.95
C ILE A 85 13.05 3.34 -4.31
N LYS A 86 13.21 2.15 -4.91
CA LYS A 86 14.53 1.59 -5.22
C LYS A 86 15.14 2.16 -6.51
N LYS A 87 14.33 2.77 -7.39
CA LYS A 87 14.75 3.19 -8.72
C LYS A 87 15.25 4.63 -8.73
N ALA A 88 16.42 4.89 -9.32
CA ALA A 88 16.83 6.26 -9.64
C ALA A 88 15.98 6.83 -10.80
N PRO A 89 15.63 8.13 -10.82
CA PRO A 89 15.96 9.19 -9.87
C PRO A 89 14.94 9.36 -8.73
N TYR A 90 14.13 8.36 -8.42
CA TYR A 90 13.10 8.46 -7.37
C TYR A 90 13.64 8.15 -5.97
N ASN A 91 14.71 7.36 -5.88
CA ASN A 91 15.33 6.90 -4.64
C ASN A 91 15.79 8.03 -3.70
N TRP A 92 16.41 9.10 -4.22
CA TRP A 92 16.86 10.21 -3.41
C TRP A 92 15.69 11.06 -2.90
N VAL A 93 14.62 11.19 -3.69
CA VAL A 93 13.37 11.82 -3.24
C VAL A 93 12.73 10.99 -2.14
N ALA A 94 12.75 9.66 -2.28
CA ALA A 94 12.28 8.75 -1.25
C ALA A 94 13.08 8.91 0.05
N ALA A 95 14.42 8.95 -0.04
CA ALA A 95 15.31 9.14 1.10
C ALA A 95 15.10 10.49 1.80
N ILE A 96 15.06 11.61 1.05
CA ILE A 96 14.81 12.95 1.62
C ILE A 96 13.40 13.06 2.19
N GLY A 97 12.42 12.44 1.55
CA GLY A 97 11.01 12.47 1.95
C GLY A 97 10.64 11.52 3.08
N GLY A 98 11.58 10.70 3.58
CA GLY A 98 11.32 9.71 4.63
C GLY A 98 10.45 8.53 4.19
N PHE A 99 10.37 8.25 2.89
CA PHE A 99 9.60 7.14 2.34
C PHE A 99 10.40 5.84 2.43
N HIS A 100 9.81 4.84 3.08
CA HIS A 100 10.40 3.51 3.25
C HIS A 100 9.57 2.48 2.50
N ALA A 101 10.21 1.37 2.10
CA ALA A 101 9.50 0.24 1.53
C ALA A 101 8.48 -0.33 2.53
N ILE A 102 7.34 -0.77 2.00
CA ILE A 102 6.22 -1.35 2.76
C ILE A 102 6.09 -2.81 2.39
#